data_AF-A0A8J6JXL8-F1
#
_entry.id   AF-A0A8J6JXL8-F1
#
_cell.length_a   1.000
_cell.length_b   1.000
_cell.length_c   1.000
_cell.angle_alpha   90.00
_cell.angle_beta   90.00
_cell.angle_gamma   90.00
#
_symmetry.space_group_name_H-M   'P 1'
#
loop_
_entity.id
_entity.type
_entity.pdbx_description
1 polymer ?
#
loop_
_entity_poly.entity_id
_entity_poly.type
_entity_poly.pdbx_seq_one_letter_code
_entity_poly.pdbx_strand_id
1 'polypeptide(L)'
;MRERLGFLFAIAIAATPVLAPVSGAMWGTAWGTAWAQKPGGPPTGAPPPRGATAPERSLEVVNRSDTTVRQVFIFQPAQAGRSEGPDRLGTEVLPTGRSITLRLGRVAQCQAQLRAIWEDATEETVPVNICTAQQFIFTDERRRDIPLANNTDNQLTQLFIFERGSTEPGPDRLGAASVPPNDSFRVRIRGFAACQVTVRAAFQGAPAETRQVDICAEPRLAFGDASVPLREVTVTNRSSVTLQSVFASRTPGWGADRLGDAVLEPGQSFPMRLRSAECQMRMRAVFQNRREEVREAVDVCAGQPIVFLGARRLALGSVYERPIQGIYLSAVEAADWGGNQLAAPLANGGTAEISQDGGCQADLRVVFDNNAAEELRGFDMCRNAAITLRPGWVTEARP
;
A
#
# COMPACT_ATOMS: atom_id res chain seq x y z
N MET A 1 -26.79 27.22 -41.47
CA MET A 1 -27.48 26.00 -41.00
C MET A 1 -26.46 25.07 -40.39
N ARG A 2 -26.32 25.06 -39.06
CA ARG A 2 -25.53 24.08 -38.31
C ARG A 2 -26.21 23.92 -36.95
N GLU A 3 -26.78 22.75 -36.74
CA GLU A 3 -27.49 22.35 -35.53
C GLU A 3 -26.52 22.25 -34.35
N ARG A 4 -26.91 22.86 -33.23
CA ARG A 4 -26.27 22.71 -31.92
C ARG A 4 -27.05 21.63 -31.16
N LEU A 5 -26.44 20.49 -30.89
CA LEU A 5 -26.92 19.58 -29.84
C LEU A 5 -26.26 19.98 -28.51
N GLY A 6 -27.04 20.59 -27.63
CA GLY A 6 -26.71 20.75 -26.22
C GLY A 6 -27.21 19.53 -25.44
N PHE A 7 -26.31 18.80 -24.80
CA PHE A 7 -26.66 17.78 -23.82
C PHE A 7 -26.64 18.41 -22.42
N LEU A 8 -27.83 18.56 -21.83
CA LEU A 8 -28.05 18.87 -20.42
C LEU A 8 -27.99 17.54 -19.63
N PHE A 9 -27.05 17.42 -18.70
CA PHE A 9 -27.08 16.37 -17.68
C PHE A 9 -27.80 16.91 -16.43
N ALA A 10 -28.98 16.34 -16.14
CA ALA A 10 -29.71 16.56 -14.91
C ALA A 10 -29.12 15.65 -13.81
N ILE A 11 -28.70 16.24 -12.69
CA ILE A 11 -28.27 15.53 -11.48
C ILE A 11 -29.53 15.21 -10.67
N ALA A 12 -29.85 13.92 -10.53
CA ALA A 12 -30.87 13.43 -9.61
C ALA A 12 -30.23 13.24 -8.22
N ILE A 13 -30.64 14.08 -7.26
CA ILE A 13 -30.30 13.96 -5.83
C ILE A 13 -31.26 12.93 -5.22
N ALA A 14 -30.75 11.76 -4.84
CA ALA A 14 -31.50 10.78 -4.06
C ALA A 14 -31.50 11.18 -2.58
N ALA A 15 -32.70 11.44 -2.05
CA ALA A 15 -32.93 11.75 -0.65
C ALA A 15 -32.81 10.49 0.22
N THR A 16 -32.02 10.58 1.28
CA THR A 16 -31.93 9.59 2.38
C THR A 16 -33.16 9.66 3.29
N PRO A 17 -33.74 8.52 3.72
CA PRO A 17 -34.82 8.52 4.70
C PRO A 17 -34.29 8.77 6.13
N VAL A 18 -35.09 9.55 6.86
CA VAL A 18 -34.95 9.98 8.26
C VAL A 18 -35.18 8.79 9.20
N LEU A 19 -34.28 8.60 10.16
CA LEU A 19 -34.43 7.68 11.29
C LEU A 19 -35.47 8.23 12.28
N ALA A 20 -36.44 7.40 12.65
CA ALA A 20 -37.45 7.70 13.67
C ALA A 20 -36.88 7.51 15.09
N PRO A 21 -37.32 8.32 16.09
CA PRO A 21 -36.97 8.14 17.49
C PRO A 21 -37.87 7.08 18.14
N VAL A 22 -37.27 6.13 18.86
CA VAL A 22 -38.00 5.20 19.74
C VAL A 22 -38.15 5.86 21.10
N SER A 23 -39.34 6.40 21.34
CA SER A 23 -39.83 6.86 22.64
C SER A 23 -40.15 5.68 23.55
N GLY A 24 -39.82 5.82 24.83
CA GLY A 24 -40.06 4.82 25.86
C GLY A 24 -41.52 4.71 26.32
N ALA A 25 -41.76 3.68 27.14
CA ALA A 25 -42.93 3.57 28.00
C ALA A 25 -42.50 2.96 29.35
N MET A 26 -42.56 3.78 30.40
CA MET A 26 -42.70 3.39 31.81
C MET A 26 -44.11 2.88 32.05
N TRP A 27 -44.31 1.76 32.76
CA TRP A 27 -45.38 1.44 33.76
C TRP A 27 -44.91 0.10 34.40
N GLY A 28 -45.07 -0.28 35.67
CA GLY A 28 -45.71 0.30 36.84
C GLY A 28 -45.38 -0.62 38.03
N THR A 29 -45.45 -0.05 39.22
CA THR A 29 -45.28 -0.69 40.53
C THR A 29 -46.37 -1.73 40.83
N ALA A 30 -46.02 -2.83 41.50
CA ALA A 30 -46.96 -3.58 42.35
C ALA A 30 -46.24 -4.21 43.53
N TRP A 31 -46.61 -3.75 44.73
CA TRP A 31 -46.27 -4.33 46.02
C TRP A 31 -47.15 -5.56 46.25
N GLY A 32 -46.59 -6.63 46.83
CA GLY A 32 -47.32 -7.84 47.20
C GLY A 32 -46.63 -8.54 48.37
N THR A 33 -47.38 -8.71 49.44
CA THR A 33 -46.99 -9.05 50.81
C THR A 33 -46.60 -10.51 51.07
N ALA A 34 -45.56 -10.65 51.91
CA ALA A 34 -45.34 -11.61 52.99
C ALA A 34 -46.18 -12.91 53.05
N TRP A 35 -45.47 -14.05 53.02
CA TRP A 35 -45.79 -15.22 53.87
C TRP A 35 -44.49 -15.75 54.48
N ALA A 36 -44.45 -15.73 55.82
CA ALA A 36 -43.39 -16.30 56.63
C ALA A 36 -43.45 -17.84 56.57
N GLN A 37 -42.33 -18.46 56.18
CA GLN A 37 -42.11 -19.90 56.36
C GLN A 37 -40.93 -20.14 57.31
N LYS A 38 -41.21 -21.06 58.22
CA LYS A 38 -40.48 -21.46 59.43
C LYS A 38 -39.09 -22.04 59.08
N PRO A 39 -38.04 -21.77 59.86
CA PRO A 39 -36.71 -22.33 59.63
C PRO A 39 -36.70 -23.83 59.95
N GLY A 40 -36.61 -24.67 58.92
CA GLY A 40 -36.27 -26.08 59.04
C GLY A 40 -34.75 -26.21 59.15
N GLY A 41 -34.27 -26.81 60.24
CA GLY A 41 -32.85 -27.03 60.49
C GLY A 41 -32.19 -27.84 59.36
N PRO A 42 -30.92 -27.56 59.03
CA PRO A 42 -30.21 -28.29 57.98
C PRO A 42 -30.04 -29.76 58.42
N PRO A 43 -30.36 -30.74 57.55
CA PRO A 43 -29.89 -32.10 57.78
C PRO A 43 -28.36 -32.07 57.71
N THR A 44 -27.73 -32.69 58.71
CA THR A 44 -26.30 -33.02 58.72
C THR A 44 -25.98 -33.92 57.52
N GLY A 45 -25.73 -33.28 56.38
CA GLY A 45 -25.24 -33.92 55.17
C GLY A 45 -23.85 -34.46 55.43
N ALA A 46 -23.66 -35.73 55.12
CA ALA A 46 -22.35 -36.36 55.08
C ALA A 46 -21.37 -35.47 54.29
N PRO A 47 -20.10 -35.34 54.74
CA PRO A 47 -19.11 -34.57 54.02
C PRO A 47 -19.03 -35.08 52.57
N PRO A 48 -19.02 -34.19 51.56
CA PRO A 48 -18.87 -34.61 50.17
C PRO A 48 -17.61 -35.49 50.06
N PRO A 49 -17.66 -36.59 49.29
CA PRO A 49 -16.48 -37.43 49.09
C PRO A 49 -15.33 -36.53 48.66
N ARG A 50 -14.22 -36.57 49.42
CA ARG A 50 -13.00 -35.83 49.10
C ARG A 50 -12.67 -36.13 47.65
N GLY A 51 -12.88 -35.15 46.78
CA GLY A 51 -12.72 -35.30 45.34
C GLY A 51 -11.36 -35.90 45.05
N ALA A 52 -11.34 -37.00 44.29
CA ALA A 52 -10.12 -37.60 43.79
C ALA A 52 -9.27 -36.49 43.16
N THR A 53 -8.10 -36.25 43.76
CA THR A 53 -7.26 -35.13 43.38
C THR A 53 -6.76 -35.39 41.96
N ALA A 54 -7.08 -34.50 41.02
CA ALA A 54 -6.68 -34.70 39.63
C ALA A 54 -5.15 -34.89 39.55
N PRO A 55 -4.66 -35.92 38.84
CA PRO A 55 -3.24 -36.21 38.75
C PRO A 55 -2.50 -35.05 38.07
N GLU A 56 -1.27 -34.80 38.53
CA GLU A 56 -0.37 -33.87 37.85
C GLU A 56 0.01 -34.43 36.48
N ARG A 57 0.03 -33.55 35.47
CA ARG A 57 0.31 -33.93 34.09
C ARG A 57 1.54 -33.21 33.58
N SER A 58 2.29 -33.92 32.74
CA SER A 58 3.40 -33.39 31.98
C SER A 58 3.32 -33.88 30.55
N LEU A 59 3.83 -33.09 29.62
CA LEU A 59 3.95 -33.44 28.20
C LEU A 59 5.39 -33.22 27.76
N GLU A 60 6.04 -34.26 27.24
CA GLU A 60 7.33 -34.09 26.58
C GLU A 60 7.09 -33.52 25.18
N VAL A 61 7.74 -32.42 24.85
CA VAL A 61 7.70 -31.80 23.53
C VAL A 61 9.07 -31.97 22.89
N VAL A 62 9.10 -32.62 21.73
CA VAL A 62 10.34 -32.89 20.97
C VAL A 62 10.29 -32.10 19.68
N ASN A 63 11.35 -31.32 19.41
CA ASN A 63 11.49 -30.65 18.12
C ASN A 63 12.32 -31.53 17.18
N ARG A 64 11.67 -32.22 16.24
CA ARG A 64 12.33 -32.94 15.13
C ARG A 64 12.23 -32.21 13.80
N SER A 65 11.82 -30.94 13.81
CA SER A 65 11.86 -30.09 12.63
C SER A 65 13.25 -29.48 12.44
N ASP A 66 13.48 -28.88 11.28
CA ASP A 66 14.69 -28.13 10.95
C ASP A 66 14.71 -26.68 11.48
N THR A 67 13.69 -26.26 12.24
CA THR A 67 13.57 -24.87 12.72
C THR A 67 13.50 -24.84 14.24
N THR A 68 14.11 -23.84 14.89
CA THR A 68 14.01 -23.68 16.35
C THR A 68 12.60 -23.25 16.77
N VAL A 69 12.02 -23.87 17.80
CA VAL A 69 10.78 -23.39 18.41
C VAL A 69 11.13 -22.32 19.42
N ARG A 70 10.59 -21.12 19.25
CA ARG A 70 10.82 -19.99 20.16
C ARG A 70 9.86 -19.95 21.33
N GLN A 71 8.59 -20.27 21.09
CA GLN A 71 7.54 -20.19 22.10
C GLN A 71 6.59 -21.38 21.96
N VAL A 72 6.09 -21.88 23.10
CA VAL A 72 5.06 -22.92 23.13
C VAL A 72 3.96 -22.52 24.08
N PHE A 73 2.74 -22.45 23.58
CA PHE A 73 1.54 -22.20 24.36
C PHE A 73 0.70 -23.47 24.44
N ILE A 74 0.04 -23.65 25.57
CA ILE A 74 -0.93 -24.73 25.74
C ILE A 74 -2.16 -24.20 26.47
N PHE A 75 -3.30 -24.29 25.80
CA PHE A 75 -4.55 -23.69 26.24
C PHE A 75 -5.75 -24.57 25.87
N GLN A 76 -6.89 -24.31 26.51
CA GLN A 76 -8.12 -25.03 26.20
C GLN A 76 -8.70 -24.50 24.87
N PRO A 77 -9.33 -25.35 24.02
CA PRO A 77 -9.93 -24.89 22.76
C PRO A 77 -10.89 -23.71 22.93
N ALA A 78 -11.65 -23.68 24.04
CA ALA A 78 -12.57 -22.59 24.37
C ALA A 78 -11.89 -21.23 24.67
N GLN A 79 -10.56 -21.22 24.86
CA GLN A 79 -9.75 -20.05 25.16
C GLN A 79 -8.98 -19.53 23.93
N ALA A 80 -9.04 -20.23 22.80
CA ALA A 80 -8.39 -19.83 21.56
C ALA A 80 -8.75 -18.39 21.17
N GLY A 81 -7.74 -17.57 20.88
CA GLY A 81 -7.90 -16.15 20.53
C GLY A 81 -8.29 -15.21 21.68
N ARG A 82 -8.51 -15.72 22.91
CA ARG A 82 -8.86 -14.89 24.09
C ARG A 82 -7.74 -14.81 25.10
N SER A 83 -7.17 -15.95 25.48
CA SER A 83 -6.04 -16.03 26.41
C SER A 83 -5.39 -17.40 26.28
N GLU A 84 -4.19 -17.45 25.71
CA GLU A 84 -3.46 -18.69 25.45
C GLU A 84 -2.57 -19.12 26.64
N GLY A 85 -2.60 -18.32 27.71
CA GLY A 85 -1.71 -18.48 28.85
C GLY A 85 -0.29 -18.00 28.57
N PRO A 86 0.63 -18.17 29.54
CA PRO A 86 2.03 -17.81 29.36
C PRO A 86 2.75 -18.82 28.46
N ASP A 87 3.81 -18.34 27.81
CA ASP A 87 4.77 -19.19 27.11
C ASP A 87 5.37 -20.23 28.07
N ARG A 88 5.29 -21.49 27.69
CA ARG A 88 5.75 -22.63 28.49
C ARG A 88 7.25 -22.87 28.36
N LEU A 89 7.90 -22.28 27.35
CA LEU A 89 9.37 -22.26 27.26
C LEU A 89 9.97 -21.12 28.10
N GLY A 90 9.19 -20.10 28.43
CA GLY A 90 9.65 -18.93 29.19
C GLY A 90 10.68 -18.13 28.39
N THR A 91 11.92 -18.09 28.87
CA THR A 91 13.05 -17.45 28.17
C THR A 91 13.89 -18.43 27.36
N GLU A 92 13.60 -19.73 27.47
CA GLU A 92 14.30 -20.77 26.73
C GLU A 92 13.74 -20.87 25.30
N VAL A 93 14.52 -21.50 24.43
CA VAL A 93 14.07 -21.93 23.10
C VAL A 93 14.24 -23.45 23.02
N LEU A 94 13.54 -24.10 22.10
CA LEU A 94 13.68 -25.53 21.85
C LEU A 94 14.33 -25.78 20.48
N PRO A 95 15.67 -25.95 20.42
CA PRO A 95 16.41 -26.20 19.18
C PRO A 95 16.03 -27.52 18.51
N THR A 96 16.38 -27.67 17.24
CA THR A 96 16.26 -28.93 16.49
C THR A 96 16.94 -30.10 17.22
N GLY A 97 16.25 -31.23 17.25
CA GLY A 97 16.71 -32.48 17.88
C GLY A 97 16.62 -32.49 19.41
N ARG A 98 16.12 -31.42 20.05
CA ARG A 98 15.98 -31.34 21.51
C ARG A 98 14.56 -31.65 21.97
N SER A 99 14.42 -31.99 23.25
CA SER A 99 13.13 -32.13 23.92
C SER A 99 13.08 -31.35 25.23
N ILE A 100 11.86 -31.01 25.65
CA ILE A 100 11.57 -30.36 26.93
C ILE A 100 10.32 -30.97 27.54
N THR A 101 10.29 -31.11 28.87
CA THR A 101 9.09 -31.56 29.59
C THR A 101 8.29 -30.37 30.09
N LEU A 102 7.11 -30.14 29.50
CA LEU A 102 6.18 -29.11 29.95
C LEU A 102 5.39 -29.61 31.15
N ARG A 103 5.49 -28.93 32.29
CA ARG A 103 4.67 -29.21 33.47
C ARG A 103 3.33 -28.50 33.35
N LEU A 104 2.25 -29.27 33.21
CA LEU A 104 0.89 -28.74 33.00
C LEU A 104 0.11 -28.59 34.31
N GLY A 105 0.65 -29.13 35.41
CA GLY A 105 -0.02 -29.13 36.70
C GLY A 105 -1.24 -30.06 36.70
N ARG A 106 -2.24 -29.73 37.52
CA ARG A 106 -3.47 -30.51 37.63
C ARG A 106 -4.49 -30.01 36.62
N VAL A 107 -4.70 -30.78 35.56
CA VAL A 107 -5.60 -30.44 34.45
C VAL A 107 -6.77 -31.41 34.44
N ALA A 108 -7.99 -30.87 34.57
CA ALA A 108 -9.22 -31.66 34.56
C ALA A 108 -9.70 -32.00 33.15
N GLN A 109 -9.38 -31.14 32.17
CA GLN A 109 -9.75 -31.32 30.76
C GLN A 109 -8.56 -31.85 29.97
N CYS A 110 -8.78 -32.95 29.25
CA CYS A 110 -7.75 -33.65 28.50
C CYS A 110 -7.48 -33.06 27.10
N GLN A 111 -8.44 -32.36 26.52
CA GLN A 111 -8.31 -31.78 25.19
C GLN A 111 -7.68 -30.40 25.30
N ALA A 112 -6.54 -30.19 24.65
CA ALA A 112 -5.87 -28.90 24.61
C ALA A 112 -5.49 -28.54 23.17
N GLN A 113 -5.22 -27.27 22.94
CA GLN A 113 -4.51 -26.77 21.77
C GLN A 113 -3.08 -26.48 22.18
N LEU A 114 -2.14 -26.93 21.36
CA LEU A 114 -0.72 -26.66 21.50
C LEU A 114 -0.31 -25.78 20.32
N ARG A 115 0.05 -24.52 20.61
CA ARG A 115 0.51 -23.54 19.62
C ARG A 115 2.01 -23.36 19.77
N ALA A 116 2.75 -23.52 18.68
CA ALA A 116 4.16 -23.18 18.60
C ALA A 116 4.37 -21.96 17.73
N ILE A 117 5.28 -21.09 18.17
CA ILE A 117 5.83 -19.99 17.38
C ILE A 117 7.30 -20.31 17.12
N TRP A 118 7.67 -20.31 15.84
CA TRP A 118 8.96 -20.73 15.34
C TRP A 118 9.92 -19.54 15.20
N GLU A 119 11.21 -19.81 15.01
CA GLU A 119 12.24 -18.79 14.78
C GLU A 119 11.95 -17.92 13.54
N ASP A 120 11.40 -18.51 12.48
CA ASP A 120 10.99 -17.83 11.26
C ASP A 120 9.64 -17.11 11.39
N ALA A 121 9.13 -16.96 12.61
CA ALA A 121 7.84 -16.38 12.96
C ALA A 121 6.62 -17.12 12.37
N THR A 122 6.81 -18.31 11.78
CA THR A 122 5.66 -19.17 11.45
C THR A 122 5.02 -19.69 12.74
N GLU A 123 3.76 -20.09 12.61
CA GLU A 123 2.97 -20.59 13.73
C GLU A 123 2.24 -21.87 13.34
N GLU A 124 2.15 -22.80 14.28
CA GLU A 124 1.38 -24.03 14.12
C GLU A 124 0.56 -24.27 15.39
N THR A 125 -0.74 -24.51 15.23
CA THR A 125 -1.63 -24.89 16.33
C THR A 125 -2.17 -26.29 16.08
N VAL A 126 -1.97 -27.20 17.03
CA VAL A 126 -2.38 -28.61 16.90
C VAL A 126 -3.21 -29.03 18.11
N PRO A 127 -4.33 -29.75 17.90
CA PRO A 127 -5.05 -30.36 19.00
C PRO A 127 -4.20 -31.50 19.61
N VAL A 128 -4.12 -31.54 20.94
CA VAL A 128 -3.41 -32.59 21.68
C VAL A 128 -4.28 -33.09 22.83
N ASN A 129 -4.32 -34.41 22.99
CA ASN A 129 -4.93 -35.04 24.16
C ASN A 129 -3.86 -35.27 25.23
N ILE A 130 -3.74 -34.36 26.20
CA ILE A 130 -2.69 -34.40 27.24
C ILE A 130 -2.88 -35.50 28.29
N CYS A 131 -4.01 -36.21 28.29
CA CYS A 131 -4.22 -37.34 29.18
C CYS A 131 -3.66 -38.65 28.62
N THR A 132 -3.57 -38.76 27.30
CA THR A 132 -3.08 -39.95 26.61
C THR A 132 -1.72 -39.73 25.94
N ALA A 133 -1.45 -38.50 25.47
CA ALA A 133 -0.16 -38.14 24.89
C ALA A 133 0.86 -37.88 26.01
N GLN A 134 1.90 -38.70 26.05
CA GLN A 134 3.06 -38.47 26.90
C GLN A 134 4.12 -37.61 26.18
N GLN A 135 4.13 -37.68 24.85
CA GLN A 135 5.06 -36.99 23.99
C GLN A 135 4.33 -36.38 22.79
N PHE A 136 4.72 -35.16 22.42
CA PHE A 136 4.34 -34.50 21.18
C PHE A 136 5.60 -34.17 20.39
N ILE A 137 5.62 -34.52 19.11
CA ILE A 137 6.78 -34.34 18.24
C ILE A 137 6.41 -33.31 17.18
N PHE A 138 7.10 -32.17 17.15
CA PHE A 138 7.05 -31.29 16.00
C PHE A 138 7.90 -31.86 14.86
N THR A 139 7.33 -31.89 13.66
CA THR A 139 8.00 -32.35 12.44
C THR A 139 7.76 -31.35 11.30
N ASP A 140 8.51 -31.47 10.21
CA ASP A 140 8.29 -30.68 8.99
C ASP A 140 7.22 -31.29 8.06
N GLU A 141 6.55 -32.37 8.44
CA GLU A 141 5.56 -33.05 7.59
C GLU A 141 4.36 -32.16 7.23
N ARG A 142 4.06 -31.17 8.07
CA ARG A 142 3.00 -30.18 7.86
C ARG A 142 3.52 -28.84 7.41
N ARG A 143 4.78 -28.77 6.98
CA ARG A 143 5.35 -27.58 6.36
C ARG A 143 5.08 -27.58 4.86
N ARG A 144 4.64 -26.44 4.35
CA ARG A 144 4.53 -26.16 2.93
C ARG A 144 5.32 -24.91 2.59
N ASP A 145 6.22 -25.07 1.63
CA ASP A 145 6.91 -23.97 0.98
C ASP A 145 6.15 -23.61 -0.29
N ILE A 146 5.67 -22.37 -0.39
CA ILE A 146 4.95 -21.85 -1.55
C ILE A 146 5.81 -20.76 -2.20
N PRO A 147 6.40 -21.02 -3.38
CA PRO A 147 7.01 -19.98 -4.20
C PRO A 147 6.00 -18.89 -4.51
N LEU A 148 6.38 -17.65 -4.22
CA LEU A 148 5.63 -16.45 -4.50
C LEU A 148 6.40 -15.62 -5.53
N ALA A 149 5.75 -15.23 -6.62
CA ALA A 149 6.30 -14.32 -7.62
C ALA A 149 5.50 -13.02 -7.63
N ASN A 150 6.16 -11.89 -7.43
CA ASN A 150 5.57 -10.57 -7.58
C ASN A 150 5.87 -10.05 -9.00
N ASN A 151 5.11 -10.48 -10.00
CA ASN A 151 5.20 -9.93 -11.36
C ASN A 151 4.40 -8.63 -11.51
N THR A 152 4.21 -7.88 -10.42
CA THR A 152 3.60 -6.56 -10.47
C THR A 152 4.69 -5.49 -10.48
N ASP A 153 4.21 -4.27 -10.66
CA ASP A 153 4.98 -3.04 -10.64
C ASP A 153 5.08 -2.40 -9.25
N ASN A 154 4.42 -2.98 -8.24
CA ASN A 154 4.34 -2.45 -6.89
C ASN A 154 4.98 -3.42 -5.90
N GLN A 155 5.58 -2.89 -4.84
CA GLN A 155 6.13 -3.70 -3.77
C GLN A 155 5.00 -4.38 -2.99
N LEU A 156 5.07 -5.70 -2.85
CA LEU A 156 4.15 -6.45 -1.99
C LEU A 156 4.59 -6.29 -0.54
N THR A 157 3.71 -5.75 0.28
CA THR A 157 4.01 -5.38 1.68
C THR A 157 3.37 -6.31 2.69
N GLN A 158 2.24 -6.94 2.35
CA GLN A 158 1.58 -7.91 3.22
C GLN A 158 0.99 -9.05 2.40
N LEU A 159 1.03 -10.27 2.94
CA LEU A 159 0.43 -11.44 2.34
C LEU A 159 -0.32 -12.25 3.39
N PHE A 160 -1.62 -12.38 3.24
CA PHE A 160 -2.45 -13.22 4.11
C PHE A 160 -2.90 -14.45 3.34
N ILE A 161 -2.75 -15.63 3.97
CA ILE A 161 -3.25 -16.91 3.46
C ILE A 161 -4.06 -17.56 4.57
N PHE A 162 -5.34 -17.79 4.29
CA PHE A 162 -6.30 -18.32 5.24
C PHE A 162 -7.33 -19.21 4.54
N GLU A 163 -8.04 -20.03 5.29
CA GLU A 163 -9.02 -20.97 4.74
C GLU A 163 -10.15 -20.25 3.99
N ARG A 164 -10.68 -20.89 2.95
CA ARG A 164 -11.82 -20.36 2.20
C ARG A 164 -13.00 -20.09 3.15
N GLY A 165 -13.53 -18.88 3.10
CA GLY A 165 -14.70 -18.47 3.90
C GLY A 165 -14.38 -17.99 5.31
N SER A 166 -13.13 -18.06 5.77
CA SER A 166 -12.73 -17.38 7.01
C SER A 166 -12.83 -15.86 6.83
N THR A 167 -13.39 -15.19 7.83
CA THR A 167 -13.47 -13.72 7.90
C THR A 167 -12.29 -13.11 8.63
N GLU A 168 -11.53 -13.92 9.36
CA GLU A 168 -10.32 -13.49 10.06
C GLU A 168 -9.11 -13.80 9.16
N PRO A 169 -8.46 -12.78 8.58
CA PRO A 169 -7.17 -12.99 7.96
C PRO A 169 -6.19 -13.40 9.07
N GLY A 170 -5.55 -14.56 8.91
CA GLY A 170 -4.50 -15.01 9.81
C GLY A 170 -3.29 -14.06 9.85
N PRO A 171 -2.15 -14.48 10.41
CA PRO A 171 -0.97 -13.62 10.45
C PRO A 171 -0.46 -13.29 9.04
N ASP A 172 0.20 -12.13 8.92
CA ASP A 172 0.93 -11.76 7.71
C ASP A 172 2.08 -12.74 7.48
N ARG A 173 2.08 -13.38 6.31
CA ARG A 173 3.03 -14.40 5.91
C ARG A 173 4.36 -13.83 5.40
N LEU A 174 4.45 -12.51 5.21
CA LEU A 174 5.73 -11.84 4.96
C LEU A 174 6.42 -11.39 6.26
N GLY A 175 5.66 -11.24 7.35
CA GLY A 175 6.19 -10.71 8.61
C GLY A 175 6.72 -9.28 8.42
N ALA A 176 8.01 -9.08 8.68
CA ALA A 176 8.69 -7.80 8.43
C ALA A 176 9.29 -7.70 7.02
N ALA A 177 9.24 -8.76 6.23
CA ALA A 177 9.76 -8.76 4.86
C ALA A 177 8.79 -8.04 3.91
N SER A 178 9.30 -7.66 2.75
CA SER A 178 8.50 -7.21 1.62
C SER A 178 9.07 -7.83 0.35
N VAL A 179 8.25 -7.93 -0.70
CA VAL A 179 8.68 -8.51 -1.98
C VAL A 179 8.69 -7.41 -3.03
N PRO A 180 9.87 -6.94 -3.45
CA PRO A 180 9.99 -5.90 -4.48
C PRO A 180 9.26 -6.26 -5.78
N PRO A 181 8.95 -5.26 -6.63
CA PRO A 181 8.46 -5.51 -7.97
C PRO A 181 9.41 -6.45 -8.73
N ASN A 182 8.85 -7.43 -9.44
CA ASN A 182 9.58 -8.42 -10.23
C ASN A 182 10.50 -9.36 -9.45
N ASP A 183 10.29 -9.47 -8.14
CA ASP A 183 11.05 -10.38 -7.28
C ASP A 183 10.22 -11.61 -6.88
N SER A 184 10.87 -12.55 -6.22
CA SER A 184 10.27 -13.75 -5.68
C SER A 184 10.54 -13.92 -4.20
N PHE A 185 9.63 -14.59 -3.52
CA PHE A 185 9.76 -14.90 -2.10
C PHE A 185 9.30 -16.33 -1.86
N ARG A 186 9.79 -16.96 -0.78
CA ARG A 186 9.32 -18.29 -0.39
C ARG A 186 8.48 -18.18 0.86
N VAL A 187 7.18 -18.36 0.70
CA VAL A 187 6.24 -18.34 1.82
C VAL A 187 6.28 -19.70 2.50
N ARG A 188 6.60 -19.71 3.80
CA ARG A 188 6.56 -20.93 4.61
C ARG A 188 5.27 -20.95 5.41
N ILE A 189 4.54 -22.04 5.34
CA ILE A 189 3.32 -22.25 6.11
C ILE A 189 3.46 -23.56 6.86
N ARG A 190 3.17 -23.54 8.17
CA ARG A 190 3.17 -24.73 9.03
C ARG A 190 1.75 -24.99 9.55
N GLY A 191 1.44 -26.25 9.83
CA GLY A 191 0.15 -26.64 10.41
C GLY A 191 -1.08 -26.35 9.53
N PHE A 192 -0.89 -26.12 8.24
CA PHE A 192 -1.96 -25.65 7.34
C PHE A 192 -2.36 -26.76 6.36
N ALA A 193 -3.49 -27.41 6.65
CA ALA A 193 -3.96 -28.57 5.89
C ALA A 193 -4.87 -28.21 4.70
N ALA A 194 -5.48 -27.02 4.71
CA ALA A 194 -6.43 -26.64 3.67
C ALA A 194 -5.74 -26.43 2.31
N CYS A 195 -6.30 -27.04 1.27
CA CYS A 195 -5.87 -26.80 -0.11
C CYS A 195 -6.55 -25.59 -0.73
N GLN A 196 -7.84 -25.39 -0.42
CA GLN A 196 -8.64 -24.28 -0.91
C GLN A 196 -8.51 -23.08 0.03
N VAL A 197 -7.82 -22.05 -0.42
CA VAL A 197 -7.47 -20.88 0.40
C VAL A 197 -7.95 -19.59 -0.21
N THR A 198 -8.16 -18.60 0.66
CA THR A 198 -8.23 -17.19 0.27
C THR A 198 -6.85 -16.58 0.46
N VAL A 199 -6.35 -15.93 -0.58
CA VAL A 199 -5.11 -15.16 -0.55
C VAL A 199 -5.46 -13.69 -0.67
N ARG A 200 -4.99 -12.88 0.29
CA ARG A 200 -5.10 -11.41 0.25
C ARG A 200 -3.71 -10.79 0.24
N ALA A 201 -3.41 -10.01 -0.78
CA ALA A 201 -2.12 -9.36 -1.00
C ALA A 201 -2.29 -7.84 -0.97
N ALA A 202 -1.48 -7.15 -0.17
CA ALA A 202 -1.47 -5.70 -0.10
C ALA A 202 -0.18 -5.14 -0.72
N PHE A 203 -0.34 -4.21 -1.66
CA PHE A 203 0.76 -3.60 -2.39
C PHE A 203 0.93 -2.14 -1.97
N GLN A 204 2.17 -1.65 -1.96
CA GLN A 204 2.44 -0.24 -1.70
C GLN A 204 1.82 0.62 -2.81
N GLY A 205 0.99 1.59 -2.44
CA GLY A 205 0.40 2.55 -3.39
C GLY A 205 -0.65 1.96 -4.34
N ALA A 206 -1.11 0.73 -4.13
CA ALA A 206 -2.15 0.10 -4.92
C ALA A 206 -3.20 -0.61 -4.05
N PRO A 207 -4.44 -0.80 -4.55
CA PRO A 207 -5.46 -1.55 -3.83
C PRO A 207 -5.01 -2.98 -3.53
N ALA A 208 -5.47 -3.54 -2.42
CA ALA A 208 -5.23 -4.94 -2.09
C ALA A 208 -5.98 -5.88 -3.05
N GLU A 209 -5.33 -6.96 -3.47
CA GLU A 209 -5.93 -8.03 -4.27
C GLU A 209 -6.38 -9.16 -3.35
N THR A 210 -7.58 -9.71 -3.57
CA THR A 210 -8.06 -10.91 -2.86
C THR A 210 -8.55 -11.93 -3.87
N ARG A 211 -8.10 -13.18 -3.76
CA ARG A 211 -8.52 -14.27 -4.64
C ARG A 211 -8.55 -15.63 -3.95
N GLN A 212 -9.31 -16.54 -4.54
CA GLN A 212 -9.36 -17.95 -4.13
C GLN A 212 -8.32 -18.74 -4.92
N VAL A 213 -7.55 -19.61 -4.25
CA VAL A 213 -6.50 -20.43 -4.87
C VAL A 213 -6.57 -21.85 -4.32
N ASP A 214 -6.32 -22.85 -5.18
CA ASP A 214 -6.00 -24.21 -4.73
C ASP A 214 -4.48 -24.37 -4.69
N ILE A 215 -3.88 -24.19 -3.51
CA ILE A 215 -2.42 -24.26 -3.31
C ILE A 215 -1.87 -25.70 -3.31
N CYS A 216 -2.74 -26.71 -3.39
CA CYS A 216 -2.33 -28.10 -3.58
C CYS A 216 -2.27 -28.46 -5.06
N ALA A 217 -3.21 -27.96 -5.86
CA ALA A 217 -3.19 -28.14 -7.31
C ALA A 217 -2.15 -27.23 -7.99
N GLU A 218 -2.05 -25.97 -7.58
CA GLU A 218 -1.03 -25.02 -8.05
C GLU A 218 -0.19 -24.54 -6.87
N PRO A 219 0.94 -25.19 -6.56
CA PRO A 219 1.77 -24.87 -5.41
C PRO A 219 2.67 -23.66 -5.67
N ARG A 220 2.12 -22.61 -6.29
CA ARG A 220 2.81 -21.32 -6.51
C ARG A 220 1.78 -20.19 -6.45
N LEU A 221 2.21 -19.04 -5.94
CA LEU A 221 1.42 -17.82 -5.95
C LEU A 221 2.10 -16.80 -6.86
N ALA A 222 1.41 -16.36 -7.91
CA ALA A 222 1.93 -15.31 -8.78
C ALA A 222 0.96 -14.12 -8.80
N PHE A 223 1.47 -12.91 -8.58
CA PHE A 223 0.72 -11.67 -8.75
C PHE A 223 1.19 -10.96 -10.01
N GLY A 224 0.27 -10.28 -10.69
CA GLY A 224 0.52 -9.70 -12.01
C GLY A 224 0.60 -10.75 -13.12
N ASP A 225 0.88 -10.29 -14.34
CA ASP A 225 0.98 -11.13 -15.52
C ASP A 225 2.45 -11.26 -15.95
N ALA A 226 3.00 -12.48 -15.82
CA ALA A 226 4.38 -12.76 -16.20
C ALA A 226 4.62 -12.69 -17.71
N SER A 227 3.56 -12.79 -18.54
CA SER A 227 3.65 -12.66 -19.99
C SER A 227 3.86 -11.22 -20.44
N VAL A 228 3.53 -10.24 -19.59
CA VAL A 228 3.80 -8.83 -19.85
C VAL A 228 5.32 -8.60 -19.74
N PRO A 229 5.97 -8.09 -20.80
CA PRO A 229 7.42 -7.95 -20.83
C PRO A 229 7.89 -6.95 -19.79
N LEU A 230 8.98 -7.31 -19.09
CA LEU A 230 9.72 -6.41 -18.23
C LEU A 230 10.58 -5.50 -19.12
N ARG A 231 10.41 -4.20 -18.98
CA ARG A 231 11.16 -3.17 -19.71
C ARG A 231 12.06 -2.44 -18.73
N GLU A 232 13.30 -2.22 -19.14
CA GLU A 232 14.25 -1.39 -18.42
C GLU A 232 14.45 -0.09 -19.22
N VAL A 233 14.20 1.04 -18.58
CA VAL A 233 14.37 2.37 -19.16
C VAL A 233 15.29 3.19 -18.26
N THR A 234 16.15 4.00 -18.86
CA THR A 234 17.02 4.89 -18.07
C THR A 234 16.32 6.22 -17.87
N VAL A 235 16.05 6.59 -16.62
CA VAL A 235 15.57 7.94 -16.27
C VAL A 235 16.78 8.82 -15.97
N THR A 236 16.83 10.04 -16.49
CA THR A 236 17.95 10.98 -16.25
C THR A 236 17.43 12.32 -15.75
N ASN A 237 17.99 12.80 -14.65
CA ASN A 237 17.75 14.14 -14.15
C ASN A 237 18.73 15.12 -14.83
N ARG A 238 18.27 15.91 -15.79
CA ARG A 238 19.04 17.03 -16.38
C ARG A 238 18.60 18.39 -15.87
N SER A 239 17.79 18.43 -14.82
CA SER A 239 17.47 19.66 -14.13
C SER A 239 18.61 20.06 -13.18
N SER A 240 18.52 21.27 -12.61
CA SER A 240 19.40 21.74 -11.55
C SER A 240 18.89 21.40 -10.13
N VAL A 241 17.79 20.65 -10.02
CA VAL A 241 17.14 20.30 -8.75
C VAL A 241 17.14 18.79 -8.57
N THR A 242 17.38 18.29 -7.36
CA THR A 242 17.30 16.86 -7.06
C THR A 242 15.90 16.33 -7.38
N LEU A 243 15.82 15.23 -8.12
CA LEU A 243 14.60 14.51 -8.45
C LEU A 243 14.30 13.52 -7.33
N GLN A 244 13.16 13.70 -6.65
CA GLN A 244 12.77 12.91 -5.48
C GLN A 244 11.96 11.68 -5.83
N SER A 245 11.04 11.78 -6.78
CA SER A 245 10.15 10.70 -7.15
C SER A 245 9.87 10.67 -8.64
N VAL A 246 9.69 9.47 -9.18
CA VAL A 246 9.27 9.25 -10.57
C VAL A 246 8.14 8.26 -10.60
N PHE A 247 7.05 8.64 -11.25
CA PHE A 247 5.86 7.82 -11.42
C PHE A 247 5.68 7.48 -12.90
N ALA A 248 5.15 6.28 -13.15
CA ALA A 248 4.81 5.82 -14.49
C ALA A 248 3.46 5.08 -14.45
N SER A 249 2.51 5.53 -15.27
CA SER A 249 1.15 4.98 -15.28
C SER A 249 0.53 4.97 -16.69
N ARG A 250 -0.40 4.04 -16.89
CA ARG A 250 -1.30 3.98 -18.07
C ARG A 250 -2.75 4.33 -17.73
N THR A 251 -3.10 4.37 -16.45
CA THR A 251 -4.46 4.58 -15.98
C THR A 251 -4.57 5.92 -15.25
N PRO A 252 -5.80 6.40 -14.95
CA PRO A 252 -5.98 7.49 -14.00
C PRO A 252 -5.32 7.13 -12.65
N GLY A 253 -4.44 8.00 -12.15
CA GLY A 253 -3.62 7.75 -10.96
C GLY A 253 -2.17 7.36 -11.29
N TRP A 254 -1.21 7.80 -10.46
CA TRP A 254 0.23 7.70 -10.75
C TRP A 254 0.90 6.40 -10.28
N GLY A 255 0.26 5.66 -9.36
CA GLY A 255 0.84 4.45 -8.76
C GLY A 255 1.95 4.77 -7.76
N ALA A 256 2.76 3.75 -7.44
CA ALA A 256 3.90 3.89 -6.55
C ALA A 256 5.07 4.65 -7.21
N ASP A 257 5.90 5.26 -6.37
CA ASP A 257 7.18 5.84 -6.79
C ASP A 257 8.11 4.72 -7.27
N ARG A 258 8.72 4.94 -8.44
CA ARG A 258 9.62 4.01 -9.10
C ARG A 258 11.07 4.21 -8.73
N LEU A 259 11.41 5.31 -8.06
CA LEU A 259 12.74 5.49 -7.48
C LEU A 259 12.90 4.74 -6.14
N GLY A 260 11.80 4.43 -5.46
CA GLY A 260 11.84 3.84 -4.12
C GLY A 260 12.49 4.80 -3.13
N ASP A 261 13.53 4.34 -2.44
CA ASP A 261 14.32 5.18 -1.51
C ASP A 261 15.42 5.99 -2.22
N ALA A 262 15.60 5.80 -3.53
CA ALA A 262 16.61 6.53 -4.29
C ALA A 262 16.16 7.96 -4.60
N VAL A 263 17.13 8.87 -4.71
CA VAL A 263 16.95 10.21 -5.27
C VAL A 263 17.98 10.40 -6.39
N LEU A 264 17.65 11.20 -7.41
CA LEU A 264 18.59 11.51 -8.49
C LEU A 264 19.03 12.96 -8.39
N GLU A 265 20.29 13.18 -8.04
CA GLU A 265 20.94 14.49 -8.12
C GLU A 265 21.02 14.99 -9.57
N PRO A 266 21.22 16.31 -9.78
CA PRO A 266 21.47 16.87 -11.10
C PRO A 266 22.55 16.09 -11.88
N GLY A 267 22.22 15.69 -13.10
CA GLY A 267 23.10 14.92 -13.99
C GLY A 267 23.08 13.39 -13.78
N GLN A 268 22.44 12.88 -12.73
CA GLN A 268 22.38 11.44 -12.47
C GLN A 268 21.32 10.71 -13.32
N SER A 269 21.53 9.41 -13.49
CA SER A 269 20.61 8.51 -14.17
C SER A 269 20.27 7.30 -13.29
N PHE A 270 19.07 6.75 -13.47
CA PHE A 270 18.57 5.60 -12.73
C PHE A 270 17.91 4.59 -13.69
N PRO A 271 18.32 3.31 -13.67
CA PRO A 271 17.65 2.27 -14.42
C PRO A 271 16.33 1.93 -13.74
N MET A 272 15.23 2.31 -14.38
CA MET A 272 13.87 2.04 -13.92
C MET A 272 13.32 0.81 -14.64
N ARG A 273 12.76 -0.13 -13.89
CA ARG A 273 12.10 -1.32 -14.43
C ARG A 273 10.59 -1.21 -14.30
N LEU A 274 9.88 -1.58 -15.36
CA LEU A 274 8.42 -1.54 -15.42
C LEU A 274 7.87 -2.63 -16.33
N ARG A 275 6.71 -3.17 -16.00
CA ARG A 275 5.98 -4.10 -16.88
C ARG A 275 4.95 -3.36 -17.69
N SER A 276 5.10 -3.41 -19.02
CA SER A 276 4.11 -2.84 -19.92
C SER A 276 4.03 -3.60 -21.23
N ALA A 277 2.81 -4.00 -21.60
CA ALA A 277 2.53 -4.56 -22.92
C ALA A 277 2.63 -3.47 -24.01
N GLU A 278 2.21 -2.25 -23.67
CA GLU A 278 2.20 -1.09 -24.54
C GLU A 278 3.49 -0.25 -24.39
N CYS A 279 3.80 0.55 -25.40
CA CYS A 279 4.98 1.41 -25.42
C CYS A 279 4.72 2.82 -24.88
N GLN A 280 3.47 3.29 -24.90
CA GLN A 280 3.14 4.65 -24.50
C GLN A 280 2.74 4.69 -23.03
N MET A 281 3.38 5.58 -22.27
CA MET A 281 3.08 5.77 -20.84
C MET A 281 3.08 7.24 -20.46
N ARG A 282 2.29 7.56 -19.44
CA ARG A 282 2.36 8.85 -18.76
C ARG A 282 3.43 8.76 -17.69
N MET A 283 4.28 9.75 -17.60
CA MET A 283 5.31 9.84 -16.57
C MET A 283 5.22 11.16 -15.82
N ARG A 284 5.50 11.10 -14.53
CA ARG A 284 5.56 12.29 -13.67
C ARG A 284 6.82 12.27 -12.84
N ALA A 285 7.60 13.32 -12.91
CA ALA A 285 8.73 13.59 -12.04
C ALA A 285 8.31 14.57 -10.95
N VAL A 286 8.73 14.33 -9.71
CA VAL A 286 8.56 15.27 -8.58
C VAL A 286 9.95 15.64 -8.05
N PHE A 287 10.25 16.93 -8.04
CA PHE A 287 11.55 17.46 -7.61
C PHE A 287 11.54 17.86 -6.13
N GLN A 288 12.73 18.07 -5.55
CA GLN A 288 12.90 18.44 -4.13
C GLN A 288 12.15 19.72 -3.72
N ASN A 289 11.99 20.66 -4.65
CA ASN A 289 11.23 21.88 -4.43
C ASN A 289 9.70 21.68 -4.58
N ARG A 290 9.23 20.43 -4.68
CA ARG A 290 7.84 20.01 -4.90
C ARG A 290 7.23 20.42 -6.24
N ARG A 291 8.05 20.86 -7.20
CA ARG A 291 7.58 21.04 -8.59
C ARG A 291 7.41 19.68 -9.25
N GLU A 292 6.52 19.61 -10.23
CA GLU A 292 6.24 18.39 -10.98
C GLU A 292 6.47 18.62 -12.47
N GLU A 293 7.06 17.65 -13.18
CA GLU A 293 7.11 17.63 -14.64
C GLU A 293 6.33 16.41 -15.12
N VAL A 294 5.30 16.62 -15.94
CA VAL A 294 4.45 15.56 -16.48
C VAL A 294 4.71 15.40 -17.98
N ARG A 295 4.95 14.16 -18.41
CA ARG A 295 5.09 13.77 -19.81
C ARG A 295 4.00 12.77 -20.15
N GLU A 296 3.05 13.17 -20.99
CA GLU A 296 1.82 12.41 -21.24
C GLU A 296 1.99 11.21 -22.18
N ALA A 297 2.99 11.24 -23.07
CA ALA A 297 3.22 10.20 -24.08
C ALA A 297 4.72 9.86 -24.20
N VAL A 298 5.24 9.13 -23.22
CA VAL A 298 6.61 8.63 -23.24
C VAL A 298 6.64 7.25 -23.86
N ASP A 299 7.47 7.09 -24.90
CA ASP A 299 7.73 5.79 -25.53
C ASP A 299 8.82 5.02 -24.75
N VAL A 300 8.40 4.05 -23.94
CA VAL A 300 9.30 3.18 -23.17
C VAL A 300 9.91 2.04 -23.98
N CYS A 301 9.51 1.87 -25.24
CA CYS A 301 10.06 0.87 -26.16
C CYS A 301 11.19 1.41 -27.03
N ALA A 302 11.30 2.73 -27.19
CA ALA A 302 12.31 3.36 -28.03
C ALA A 302 13.75 3.15 -27.54
N GLY A 303 13.94 2.68 -26.30
CA GLY A 303 15.25 2.44 -25.68
C GLY A 303 16.06 3.72 -25.39
N GLN A 304 15.46 4.90 -25.60
CA GLN A 304 16.08 6.18 -25.32
C GLN A 304 15.95 6.52 -23.83
N PRO A 305 16.95 7.18 -23.23
CA PRO A 305 16.82 7.71 -21.88
C PRO A 305 15.67 8.71 -21.79
N ILE A 306 14.87 8.56 -20.73
CA ILE A 306 13.78 9.46 -20.40
C ILE A 306 14.39 10.58 -19.57
N VAL A 307 14.53 11.74 -20.21
CA VAL A 307 15.14 12.92 -19.60
C VAL A 307 14.05 13.80 -18.99
N PHE A 308 14.23 14.16 -17.73
CA PHE A 308 13.50 15.24 -17.05
C PHE A 308 14.39 16.47 -16.94
N LEU A 309 13.86 17.63 -17.30
CA LEU A 309 14.60 18.88 -17.39
C LEU A 309 14.27 19.83 -16.23
N GLY A 310 13.16 19.59 -15.54
CA GLY A 310 12.61 20.49 -14.54
C GLY A 310 12.04 21.76 -15.17
N ALA A 311 11.75 22.74 -14.31
CA ALA A 311 11.25 24.03 -14.75
C ALA A 311 12.34 24.84 -15.46
N ARG A 312 12.08 25.21 -16.71
CA ARG A 312 12.86 26.18 -17.47
C ARG A 312 12.44 27.58 -17.06
N ARG A 313 13.40 28.42 -16.70
CA ARG A 313 13.17 29.83 -16.37
C ARG A 313 13.40 30.69 -17.61
N LEU A 314 12.54 31.68 -17.79
CA LEU A 314 12.68 32.74 -18.79
C LEU A 314 12.68 34.08 -18.06
N ALA A 315 13.80 34.79 -18.17
CA ALA A 315 13.91 36.15 -17.69
C ALA A 315 13.29 37.12 -18.71
N LEU A 316 12.45 38.03 -18.23
CA LEU A 316 11.72 39.00 -19.03
C LEU A 316 12.07 40.39 -18.54
N GLY A 317 12.44 41.29 -19.45
CA GLY A 317 12.48 42.73 -19.20
C GLY A 317 11.41 43.43 -20.03
N SER A 318 10.74 44.44 -19.50
CA SER A 318 9.80 45.26 -20.27
C SER A 318 10.39 46.64 -20.56
N VAL A 319 10.30 47.09 -21.82
CA VAL A 319 10.57 48.48 -22.24
C VAL A 319 9.33 49.14 -22.82
N TYR A 320 8.17 48.49 -22.69
CA TYR A 320 6.90 49.09 -23.06
C TYR A 320 6.57 50.27 -22.15
N GLU A 321 6.08 51.36 -22.74
CA GLU A 321 5.57 52.50 -21.97
C GLU A 321 4.33 52.14 -21.14
N ARG A 322 3.58 51.14 -21.60
CA ARG A 322 2.37 50.64 -20.94
C ARG A 322 2.67 49.39 -20.10
N PRO A 323 2.03 49.25 -18.93
CA PRO A 323 2.25 48.08 -18.08
C PRO A 323 1.66 46.82 -18.74
N ILE A 324 2.43 45.75 -18.69
CA ILE A 324 1.96 44.41 -19.06
C ILE A 324 1.17 43.86 -17.88
N GLN A 325 -0.11 43.55 -18.09
CA GLN A 325 -0.99 43.00 -17.05
C GLN A 325 -0.84 41.49 -16.89
N GLY A 326 -0.54 40.79 -17.97
CA GLY A 326 -0.45 39.34 -17.95
C GLY A 326 0.60 38.79 -18.89
N ILE A 327 1.28 37.75 -18.44
CA ILE A 327 2.18 36.95 -19.26
C ILE A 327 1.77 35.49 -19.10
N TYR A 328 1.62 34.81 -20.22
CA TYR A 328 1.18 33.43 -20.30
C TYR A 328 2.19 32.63 -21.10
N LEU A 329 2.54 31.46 -20.59
CA LEU A 329 3.57 30.61 -21.16
C LEU A 329 3.01 29.18 -21.19
N SER A 330 2.94 28.60 -22.38
CA SER A 330 2.36 27.27 -22.59
C SER A 330 3.23 26.40 -23.48
N ALA A 331 3.06 25.08 -23.40
CA ALA A 331 3.64 24.16 -24.38
C ALA A 331 3.06 24.43 -25.78
N VAL A 332 3.82 24.11 -26.83
CA VAL A 332 3.45 24.40 -28.23
C VAL A 332 2.19 23.64 -28.66
N GLU A 333 1.95 22.48 -28.05
CA GLU A 333 0.79 21.62 -28.25
C GLU A 333 -0.40 21.94 -27.33
N ALA A 334 -0.25 22.90 -26.41
CA ALA A 334 -1.30 23.23 -25.45
C ALA A 334 -2.48 23.95 -26.15
N ALA A 335 -3.70 23.50 -25.86
CA ALA A 335 -4.92 24.13 -26.37
C ALA A 335 -5.29 25.43 -25.64
N ASP A 336 -4.74 25.66 -24.45
CA ASP A 336 -4.94 26.85 -23.61
C ASP A 336 -3.59 27.42 -23.19
N TRP A 337 -3.55 28.73 -22.99
CA TRP A 337 -2.41 29.52 -22.51
C TRP A 337 -2.10 29.30 -21.03
N GLY A 338 -3.07 28.79 -20.27
CA GLY A 338 -2.95 28.59 -18.83
C GLY A 338 -3.09 29.88 -18.02
N GLY A 339 -2.52 29.89 -16.82
CA GLY A 339 -2.64 31.02 -15.88
C GLY A 339 -1.64 32.14 -16.15
N ASN A 340 -2.00 33.36 -15.73
CA ASN A 340 -1.08 34.49 -15.69
C ASN A 340 0.11 34.17 -14.78
N GLN A 341 1.32 34.31 -15.30
CA GLN A 341 2.58 34.05 -14.60
C GLN A 341 3.07 35.24 -13.78
N LEU A 342 2.48 36.43 -13.97
CA LEU A 342 2.84 37.62 -13.21
C LEU A 342 2.07 37.69 -11.88
N ALA A 343 2.79 37.96 -10.80
CA ALA A 343 2.19 38.27 -9.49
C ALA A 343 1.66 39.72 -9.43
N ALA A 344 2.23 40.63 -10.23
CA ALA A 344 1.82 42.03 -10.37
C ALA A 344 2.14 42.53 -11.79
N PRO A 345 1.46 43.59 -12.28
CA PRO A 345 1.72 44.14 -13.60
C PRO A 345 3.19 44.56 -13.78
N LEU A 346 3.76 44.24 -14.95
CA LEU A 346 5.15 44.52 -15.28
C LEU A 346 5.25 45.90 -15.95
N ALA A 347 5.74 46.90 -15.21
CA ALA A 347 5.92 48.27 -15.68
C ALA A 347 7.16 48.43 -16.59
N ASN A 348 7.32 49.61 -17.21
CA ASN A 348 8.50 49.97 -17.98
C ASN A 348 9.78 49.86 -17.13
N GLY A 349 10.82 49.23 -17.68
CA GLY A 349 12.07 48.91 -16.99
C GLY A 349 11.95 47.76 -15.99
N GLY A 350 10.75 47.23 -15.77
CA GLY A 350 10.51 46.12 -14.87
C GLY A 350 11.05 44.80 -15.41
N THR A 351 11.41 43.91 -14.49
CA THR A 351 11.82 42.54 -14.82
C THR A 351 10.93 41.51 -14.15
N ALA A 352 10.69 40.38 -14.82
CA ALA A 352 10.01 39.22 -14.28
C ALA A 352 10.79 37.94 -14.62
N GLU A 353 10.65 36.92 -13.78
CA GLU A 353 11.09 35.57 -14.11
C GLU A 353 9.85 34.69 -14.14
N ILE A 354 9.63 34.05 -15.29
CA ILE A 354 8.54 33.08 -15.44
C ILE A 354 9.14 31.69 -15.68
N SER A 355 8.36 30.65 -15.45
CA SER A 355 8.84 29.29 -15.65
C SER A 355 7.83 28.39 -16.30
N GLN A 356 8.31 27.46 -17.12
CA GLN A 356 7.53 26.38 -17.70
C GLN A 356 8.21 25.06 -17.42
N ASP A 357 7.42 24.05 -17.10
CA ASP A 357 7.94 22.69 -16.91
C ASP A 357 8.18 22.01 -18.26
N GLY A 358 9.35 21.37 -18.42
CA GLY A 358 9.65 20.51 -19.56
C GLY A 358 10.45 21.15 -20.71
N GLY A 359 9.90 21.07 -21.92
CA GLY A 359 10.59 21.26 -23.20
C GLY A 359 11.20 22.65 -23.47
N CYS A 360 12.00 22.76 -24.53
CA CYS A 360 12.64 24.03 -24.93
C CYS A 360 11.71 24.96 -25.71
N GLN A 361 10.66 24.42 -26.33
CA GLN A 361 9.74 25.20 -27.14
C GLN A 361 8.47 25.54 -26.38
N ALA A 362 8.07 26.79 -26.50
CA ALA A 362 6.93 27.34 -25.80
C ALA A 362 6.18 28.37 -26.65
N ASP A 363 4.92 28.55 -26.36
CA ASP A 363 4.17 29.71 -26.83
C ASP A 363 4.12 30.74 -25.71
N LEU A 364 4.45 32.00 -26.02
CA LEU A 364 4.44 33.12 -25.11
C LEU A 364 3.38 34.13 -25.54
N ARG A 365 2.49 34.51 -24.61
CA ARG A 365 1.49 35.56 -24.81
C ARG A 365 1.63 36.65 -23.76
N VAL A 366 1.63 37.88 -24.21
CA VAL A 366 1.74 39.10 -23.39
C VAL A 366 0.45 39.89 -23.54
N VAL A 367 -0.17 40.30 -22.44
CA VAL A 367 -1.44 41.04 -22.41
C VAL A 367 -1.25 42.36 -21.68
N PHE A 368 -1.70 43.45 -22.29
CA PHE A 368 -1.60 44.81 -21.78
C PHE A 368 -2.88 45.26 -21.04
N ASP A 369 -2.81 46.43 -20.43
CA ASP A 369 -3.89 47.08 -19.66
C ASP A 369 -5.15 47.44 -20.46
N ASN A 370 -5.08 47.52 -21.79
CA ASN A 370 -6.27 47.64 -22.66
C ASN A 370 -6.77 46.30 -23.23
N ASN A 371 -6.30 45.16 -22.70
CA ASN A 371 -6.56 43.82 -23.25
C ASN A 371 -5.99 43.57 -24.66
N ALA A 372 -5.15 44.46 -25.20
CA ALA A 372 -4.35 44.12 -26.37
C ALA A 372 -3.39 42.97 -26.00
N ALA A 373 -3.10 42.10 -26.96
CA ALA A 373 -2.22 40.98 -26.75
C ALA A 373 -1.23 40.83 -27.90
N GLU A 374 -0.01 40.43 -27.56
CA GLU A 374 1.03 40.02 -28.49
C GLU A 374 1.43 38.57 -28.21
N GLU A 375 1.65 37.78 -29.26
CA GLU A 375 1.90 36.35 -29.16
C GLU A 375 3.13 35.94 -29.97
N LEU A 376 3.99 35.14 -29.36
CA LEU A 376 5.11 34.48 -30.01
C LEU A 376 4.95 32.97 -29.86
N ARG A 377 4.73 32.29 -30.99
CA ARG A 377 4.56 30.83 -31.04
C ARG A 377 5.91 30.14 -31.29
N GLY A 378 6.12 28.98 -30.68
CA GLY A 378 7.30 28.14 -30.87
C GLY A 378 8.62 28.79 -30.46
N PHE A 379 8.59 29.68 -29.46
CA PHE A 379 9.76 30.31 -28.88
C PHE A 379 10.71 29.28 -28.27
N ASP A 380 11.99 29.33 -28.64
CA ASP A 380 13.03 28.46 -28.07
C ASP A 380 13.67 29.12 -26.84
N MET A 381 13.19 28.71 -25.67
CA MET A 381 13.68 29.13 -24.35
C MET A 381 15.09 28.61 -24.03
N CYS A 382 15.53 27.55 -24.69
CA CYS A 382 16.87 26.98 -24.47
C CYS A 382 17.94 27.78 -25.21
N ARG A 383 17.58 28.31 -26.38
CA ARG A 383 18.44 29.26 -27.10
C ARG A 383 18.39 30.65 -26.49
N ASN A 384 17.24 31.06 -25.97
CA ASN A 384 17.00 32.40 -25.43
C ASN A 384 16.41 32.33 -24.00
N ALA A 385 17.28 32.24 -23.00
CA ALA A 385 16.85 32.21 -21.59
C ALA A 385 16.42 33.58 -21.03
N ALA A 386 16.59 34.64 -21.82
CA ALA A 386 16.18 36.00 -21.47
C ALA A 386 15.69 36.73 -22.72
N ILE A 387 14.57 37.47 -22.59
CA ILE A 387 14.07 38.35 -23.65
C ILE A 387 13.68 39.72 -23.11
N THR A 388 13.79 40.72 -23.97
CA THR A 388 13.32 42.08 -23.69
C THR A 388 12.07 42.34 -24.52
N LEU A 389 10.94 42.53 -23.85
CA LEU A 389 9.65 42.85 -24.42
C LEU A 389 9.63 44.34 -24.80
N ARG A 390 9.68 44.61 -26.10
CA ARG A 390 9.60 45.93 -26.72
C ARG A 390 8.71 45.86 -27.96
N PRO A 391 8.17 46.98 -28.46
CA PRO A 391 7.41 46.99 -29.70
C PRO A 391 8.16 46.25 -30.83
N GLY A 392 7.53 45.21 -31.39
CA GLY A 392 8.14 44.36 -32.44
C GLY A 392 8.91 43.13 -31.95
N TRP A 393 8.93 42.83 -30.64
CA TRP A 393 9.65 41.66 -30.11
C TRP A 393 9.22 40.33 -30.74
N VAL A 394 7.97 40.20 -31.18
CA VAL A 394 7.45 38.98 -31.85
C VAL A 394 8.14 38.67 -33.18
N THR A 395 8.70 39.67 -33.87
CA THR A 395 9.46 39.47 -35.12
C THR A 395 10.95 39.29 -34.85
N GLU A 396 11.51 40.00 -33.88
CA GLU A 396 12.94 39.94 -33.54
C GLU A 396 13.33 38.65 -32.80
N ALA A 397 12.41 38.08 -32.03
CA ALA A 397 12.66 36.85 -31.26
C ALA A 397 12.54 35.57 -32.10
N ARG A 398 12.15 35.67 -33.39
CA ARG A 398 12.21 34.55 -34.33
C ARG A 398 13.64 34.42 -34.87
N PRO A 399 14.30 33.27 -34.70
CA PRO A 399 15.67 33.06 -35.17
C PRO A 399 15.81 33.04 -36.69
#